data_AF-A0A846C827-F1
#
_entry.id   AF-A0A846C827-F1
#
_cell.length_a   1.000
_cell.length_b   1.000
_cell.length_c   1.000
_cell.angle_alpha   90.00
_cell.angle_beta   90.00
_cell.angle_gamma   90.00
#
_symmetry.space_group_name_H-M   'P 1'
#
loop_
_entity.id
_entity.type
_entity.pdbx_description
1 polymer ?
#
loop_
_entity_poly.entity_id
_entity_poly.type
_entity_poly.pdbx_seq_one_letter_code
_entity_poly.pdbx_strand_id
1 'polypeptide(L)'
;MNNFSFINTEGLDEFAKSALEEAILKAQDLLKAIASDNDFAQKVTIAFGNEFDIDTLENLRQQWEEENFESFPPIEIRPSAEINGANGAFSADTNTIYLAREYIAQNASNSQAIIDVVLEEYGHFVDAQINEVDAPGDESNIFSALVRGIELDEAAIQKLKAEDDTAIVRLDGQVIQIEQAENIEQTENITISGTIKWKDDNGTEHAVREANLLVTITEPTEPNQRPKFNEKELITEPGNKTTENGDYLISINKSQITPNKQLVIWIVADGPHHDVRNTSAKDIYTYPNSLLTNEIDLSRPHKIVIPKPDGSEPETAFSISDALYIAGKFAEDVRGTPPSNVRLSFPNGIVEPLSPETIPFYNSETDTINLPLRYRLAWDVIHHEYGHHLASLDNLSTTPSPVPPFLEVDLNHSFGVSNIG
;
A
#
# COMPACT_ATOMS: atom_id res chain seq x y z
N MET A 1 -26.10 6.27 -35.22
CA MET A 1 -26.36 4.96 -34.58
C MET A 1 -25.04 4.23 -34.68
N ASN A 2 -24.30 4.14 -33.59
CA ASN A 2 -22.99 3.46 -33.59
C ASN A 2 -23.28 1.99 -33.80
N ASN A 3 -22.87 1.47 -34.96
CA ASN A 3 -23.22 0.13 -35.41
C ASN A 3 -22.10 -0.80 -34.94
N PHE A 4 -22.15 -1.22 -33.68
CA PHE A 4 -21.18 -2.16 -33.14
C PHE A 4 -21.39 -3.55 -33.75
N SER A 5 -20.31 -4.17 -34.22
CA SER A 5 -20.34 -5.56 -34.64
C SER A 5 -19.82 -6.44 -33.51
N PHE A 6 -20.76 -6.96 -32.71
CA PHE A 6 -20.45 -7.99 -31.73
C PHE A 6 -20.65 -9.37 -32.33
N ILE A 7 -19.67 -10.24 -32.13
CA ILE A 7 -19.70 -11.65 -32.54
C ILE A 7 -19.71 -12.52 -31.28
N ASN A 8 -20.52 -13.60 -31.29
CA ASN A 8 -20.56 -14.62 -30.24
C ASN A 8 -20.97 -14.16 -28.82
N THR A 9 -21.96 -13.26 -28.71
CA THR A 9 -22.48 -12.76 -27.42
C THR A 9 -23.40 -13.74 -26.66
N GLU A 10 -23.63 -14.94 -27.20
CA GLU A 10 -24.60 -15.93 -26.68
C GLU A 10 -24.25 -16.47 -25.27
N GLY A 11 -23.06 -16.14 -24.74
CA GLY A 11 -22.62 -16.50 -23.39
C GLY A 11 -22.59 -15.35 -22.37
N LEU A 12 -22.95 -14.13 -22.75
CA LEU A 12 -23.06 -13.00 -21.82
C LEU A 12 -24.52 -12.84 -21.36
N ASP A 13 -24.73 -12.52 -20.08
CA ASP A 13 -26.05 -12.08 -19.62
C ASP A 13 -26.33 -10.63 -20.04
N GLU A 14 -27.58 -10.17 -19.89
CA GLU A 14 -27.98 -8.82 -20.32
C GLU A 14 -27.25 -7.71 -19.56
N PHE A 15 -26.84 -7.97 -18.31
CA PHE A 15 -26.10 -6.99 -17.51
C PHE A 15 -24.67 -6.83 -18.05
N ALA A 16 -23.99 -7.94 -18.31
CA ALA A 16 -22.66 -7.96 -18.89
C ALA A 16 -22.62 -7.39 -20.32
N LYS A 17 -23.66 -7.63 -21.14
CA LYS A 17 -23.81 -6.99 -22.46
C LYS A 17 -23.94 -5.48 -22.34
N SER A 18 -24.82 -5.00 -21.46
CA SER A 18 -25.00 -3.56 -21.23
C SER A 18 -23.70 -2.92 -20.75
N ALA A 19 -22.98 -3.57 -19.83
CA ALA A 19 -21.70 -3.07 -19.32
C ALA A 19 -20.64 -2.97 -20.44
N LEU A 20 -20.58 -3.95 -21.34
CA LEU A 20 -19.68 -3.91 -22.49
C LEU A 20 -20.04 -2.79 -23.47
N GLU A 21 -21.31 -2.64 -23.81
CA GLU A 21 -21.79 -1.55 -24.68
C GLU A 21 -21.47 -0.17 -24.10
N GLU A 22 -21.71 0.02 -22.79
CA GLU A 22 -21.36 1.25 -22.09
C GLU A 22 -19.85 1.49 -22.06
N ALA A 23 -19.05 0.44 -21.83
CA ALA A 23 -17.59 0.53 -21.84
C ALA A 23 -17.05 0.97 -23.20
N ILE A 24 -17.59 0.43 -24.29
CA ILE A 24 -17.15 0.81 -25.65
C ILE A 24 -17.54 2.24 -25.98
N LEU A 25 -18.76 2.66 -25.63
CA LEU A 25 -19.17 4.06 -25.77
C LEU A 25 -18.23 4.99 -24.98
N LYS A 26 -17.83 4.56 -23.78
CA LYS A 26 -16.91 5.34 -22.95
C LYS A 26 -15.48 5.36 -23.51
N ALA A 27 -15.01 4.27 -24.10
CA ALA A 27 -13.74 4.21 -24.80
C ALA A 27 -13.73 5.18 -26.01
N GLN A 28 -14.80 5.22 -26.78
CA GLN A 28 -14.99 6.18 -27.88
C GLN A 28 -14.97 7.64 -27.40
N ASP A 29 -15.64 7.95 -26.28
CA ASP A 29 -15.61 9.28 -25.68
C ASP A 29 -14.18 9.68 -25.27
N LEU A 30 -13.39 8.75 -24.74
CA LEU A 30 -11.99 8.98 -24.35
C LEU A 30 -11.09 9.18 -25.58
N LEU A 31 -11.28 8.40 -26.64
CA LEU A 31 -10.58 8.58 -27.91
C LEU A 31 -10.90 9.93 -28.55
N LYS A 32 -12.17 10.36 -28.51
CA LYS A 32 -12.55 11.71 -28.94
C LYS A 32 -11.86 12.78 -28.09
N ALA A 33 -11.82 12.60 -26.77
CA ALA A 33 -11.22 13.57 -25.85
C ALA A 33 -9.71 13.73 -26.10
N ILE A 34 -8.98 12.62 -26.27
CA ILE A 34 -7.53 12.68 -26.55
C ILE A 34 -7.24 13.25 -27.95
N ALA A 35 -8.14 13.06 -28.93
CA ALA A 35 -7.94 13.57 -30.28
C ALA A 35 -7.81 15.10 -30.35
N SER A 36 -8.47 15.81 -29.43
CA SER A 36 -8.38 17.27 -29.28
C SER A 36 -7.36 17.74 -28.23
N ASP A 37 -6.56 16.82 -27.68
CA ASP A 37 -5.49 17.16 -26.73
C ASP A 37 -4.32 17.83 -27.48
N ASN A 38 -3.79 18.91 -26.92
CA ASN A 38 -2.62 19.60 -27.49
C ASN A 38 -1.37 18.70 -27.48
N ASP A 39 -1.30 17.75 -26.54
CA ASP A 39 -0.19 16.82 -26.39
C ASP A 39 -0.45 15.48 -27.10
N PHE A 40 -1.51 15.37 -27.92
CA PHE A 40 -1.89 14.14 -28.63
C PHE A 40 -0.69 13.48 -29.33
N ALA A 41 0.01 14.22 -30.19
CA ALA A 41 1.14 13.68 -30.95
C ALA A 41 2.27 13.18 -30.03
N GLN A 42 2.52 13.87 -28.91
CA GLN A 42 3.50 13.44 -27.92
C GLN A 42 3.07 12.14 -27.21
N LYS A 43 1.78 12.02 -26.86
CA LYS A 43 1.24 10.81 -26.21
C LYS A 43 1.34 9.60 -27.13
N VAL A 44 0.95 9.75 -28.40
CA VAL A 44 1.12 8.71 -29.42
C VAL A 44 2.59 8.34 -29.60
N THR A 45 3.48 9.34 -29.60
CA THR A 45 4.93 9.11 -29.69
C THR A 45 5.50 8.33 -28.50
N ILE A 46 4.98 8.59 -27.29
CA ILE A 46 5.38 7.89 -26.07
C ILE A 46 4.99 6.41 -26.17
N ALA A 47 3.79 6.11 -26.66
CA ALA A 47 3.33 4.75 -26.93
C ALA A 47 4.12 4.15 -28.12
N PHE A 48 3.78 4.51 -29.35
CA PHE A 48 4.15 3.80 -30.58
C PHE A 48 5.48 4.21 -31.23
N GLY A 49 6.28 5.07 -30.57
CA GLY A 49 7.57 5.53 -31.11
C GLY A 49 7.46 6.70 -32.09
N ASN A 50 8.46 6.89 -32.97
CA ASN A 50 8.56 8.09 -33.83
C ASN A 50 8.47 7.81 -35.34
N GLU A 51 8.38 6.54 -35.75
CA GLU A 51 8.54 6.12 -37.16
C GLU A 51 7.21 5.74 -37.84
N PHE A 52 6.07 6.07 -37.23
CA PHE A 52 4.74 5.80 -37.76
C PHE A 52 4.31 6.73 -38.91
N ASP A 53 3.33 6.30 -39.69
CA ASP A 53 2.67 7.08 -40.74
C ASP A 53 1.77 8.17 -40.14
N ILE A 54 2.26 9.41 -40.18
CA ILE A 54 1.59 10.60 -39.67
C ILE A 54 0.27 10.87 -40.39
N ASP A 55 0.17 10.61 -41.70
CA ASP A 55 -1.05 10.90 -42.46
C ASP A 55 -2.16 9.93 -42.07
N THR A 56 -1.81 8.65 -41.82
CA THR A 56 -2.76 7.64 -41.33
C THR A 56 -3.20 7.93 -39.89
N LEU A 57 -2.28 8.33 -39.02
CA LEU A 57 -2.60 8.76 -37.66
C LEU A 57 -3.53 9.97 -37.63
N GLU A 58 -3.25 11.00 -38.44
CA GLU A 58 -4.08 12.21 -38.50
C GLU A 58 -5.49 11.91 -39.03
N ASN A 59 -5.62 10.94 -39.95
CA ASN A 59 -6.93 10.48 -40.41
C ASN A 59 -7.72 9.80 -39.28
N LEU A 60 -7.09 8.90 -38.51
CA LEU A 60 -7.72 8.30 -37.32
C LEU A 60 -8.11 9.36 -36.28
N ARG A 61 -7.24 10.34 -36.02
CA ARG A 61 -7.51 11.44 -35.11
C ARG A 61 -8.75 12.23 -35.52
N GLN A 62 -8.86 12.59 -36.81
CA GLN A 62 -10.04 13.31 -37.35
C GLN A 62 -11.32 12.47 -37.24
N GLN A 63 -11.24 11.17 -37.52
CA GLN A 63 -12.36 10.25 -37.32
C GLN A 63 -12.86 10.27 -35.86
N TRP A 64 -11.95 10.23 -34.88
CA TRP A 64 -12.32 10.32 -33.46
C TRP A 64 -12.95 11.66 -33.08
N GLU A 65 -12.42 12.79 -33.58
CA GLU A 65 -12.98 14.13 -33.34
C GLU A 65 -14.41 14.27 -33.86
N GLU A 66 -14.69 13.65 -35.01
CA GLU A 66 -15.99 13.65 -35.67
C GLU A 66 -16.95 12.57 -35.13
N GLU A 67 -16.56 11.80 -34.10
CA GLU A 67 -17.29 10.64 -33.58
C GLU A 67 -17.54 9.55 -34.65
N ASN A 68 -16.69 9.49 -35.66
CA ASN A 68 -16.78 8.50 -36.73
C ASN A 68 -15.95 7.26 -36.39
N PHE A 69 -16.61 6.24 -35.86
CA PHE A 69 -16.00 4.95 -35.51
C PHE A 69 -16.36 3.82 -36.48
N GLU A 70 -16.60 4.14 -37.77
CA GLU A 70 -16.85 3.11 -38.79
C GLU A 70 -15.65 2.17 -39.02
N SER A 71 -14.44 2.65 -38.73
CA SER A 71 -13.18 1.89 -38.79
C SER A 71 -12.92 1.04 -37.55
N PHE A 72 -13.76 1.11 -36.52
CA PHE A 72 -13.58 0.37 -35.29
C PHE A 72 -13.62 -1.15 -35.57
N PRO A 73 -12.61 -1.93 -35.14
CA PRO A 73 -12.54 -3.35 -35.45
C PRO A 73 -13.71 -4.12 -34.84
N PRO A 74 -14.19 -5.22 -35.48
CA PRO A 74 -15.18 -6.09 -34.87
C PRO A 74 -14.73 -6.59 -33.49
N ILE A 75 -15.68 -6.75 -32.58
CA ILE A 75 -15.43 -7.31 -31.25
C ILE A 75 -16.03 -8.70 -31.18
N GLU A 76 -15.20 -9.69 -30.93
CA GLU A 76 -15.60 -11.08 -30.82
C GLU A 76 -15.41 -11.61 -29.39
N ILE A 77 -16.48 -12.18 -28.83
CA ILE A 77 -16.46 -12.70 -27.47
C ILE A 77 -16.02 -14.17 -27.48
N ARG A 78 -14.88 -14.47 -26.84
CA ARG A 78 -14.31 -15.82 -26.75
C ARG A 78 -14.10 -16.25 -25.30
N PRO A 79 -14.09 -17.55 -24.99
CA PRO A 79 -13.57 -18.02 -23.70
C PRO A 79 -12.10 -17.60 -23.55
N SER A 80 -11.67 -17.15 -22.37
CA SER A 80 -10.27 -16.74 -22.15
C SER A 80 -9.29 -17.84 -22.54
N ALA A 81 -9.62 -19.11 -22.28
CA ALA A 81 -8.80 -20.26 -22.64
C ALA A 81 -8.55 -20.42 -24.16
N GLU A 82 -9.39 -19.83 -25.02
CA GLU A 82 -9.17 -19.84 -26.47
C GLU A 82 -8.20 -18.74 -26.93
N ILE A 83 -8.03 -17.69 -26.12
CA ILE A 83 -7.11 -16.56 -26.35
C ILE A 83 -5.94 -16.58 -25.35
N ASN A 84 -5.35 -17.75 -25.14
CA ASN A 84 -4.19 -17.96 -24.26
C ASN A 84 -4.39 -17.55 -22.78
N GLY A 85 -5.63 -17.39 -22.32
CA GLY A 85 -5.95 -16.94 -20.97
C GLY A 85 -6.03 -15.42 -20.80
N ALA A 86 -5.86 -14.65 -21.87
CA ALA A 86 -5.91 -13.19 -21.85
C ALA A 86 -7.30 -12.65 -21.48
N ASN A 87 -7.36 -11.38 -21.04
CA ASN A 87 -8.61 -10.64 -20.79
C ASN A 87 -9.15 -10.02 -22.08
N GLY A 88 -8.25 -9.53 -22.92
CA GLY A 88 -8.48 -9.11 -24.30
C GLY A 88 -7.35 -9.61 -25.18
N ALA A 89 -7.56 -9.56 -26.49
CA ALA A 89 -6.51 -9.74 -27.47
C ALA A 89 -6.86 -9.07 -28.80
N PHE A 90 -5.88 -8.57 -29.53
CA PHE A 90 -6.04 -8.07 -30.88
C PHE A 90 -5.26 -8.97 -31.84
N SER A 91 -5.81 -9.20 -33.03
CA SER A 91 -5.10 -9.89 -34.09
C SER A 91 -5.13 -9.09 -35.37
N ALA A 92 -3.95 -8.69 -35.86
CA ALA A 92 -3.81 -8.08 -37.18
C ALA A 92 -4.18 -9.05 -38.32
N ASP A 93 -4.02 -10.37 -38.11
CA ASP A 93 -4.37 -11.41 -39.09
C ASP A 93 -5.87 -11.41 -39.44
N THR A 94 -6.72 -11.13 -38.46
CA THR A 94 -8.19 -11.11 -38.59
C THR A 94 -8.78 -9.71 -38.46
N ASN A 95 -7.97 -8.70 -38.11
CA ASN A 95 -8.38 -7.35 -37.78
C ASN A 95 -9.55 -7.33 -36.78
N THR A 96 -9.43 -8.10 -35.69
CA THR A 96 -10.51 -8.34 -34.72
C THR A 96 -9.99 -8.17 -33.31
N ILE A 97 -10.80 -7.52 -32.46
CA ILE A 97 -10.61 -7.51 -31.01
C ILE A 97 -11.35 -8.72 -30.44
N TYR A 98 -10.64 -9.58 -29.73
CA TYR A 98 -11.19 -10.68 -28.96
C TYR A 98 -11.28 -10.27 -27.49
N LEU A 99 -12.44 -10.45 -26.85
CA LEU A 99 -12.60 -10.20 -25.42
C LEU A 99 -13.01 -11.48 -24.69
N ALA A 100 -12.39 -11.72 -23.54
CA ALA A 100 -12.71 -12.86 -22.71
C ALA A 100 -14.11 -12.72 -22.12
N ARG A 101 -14.97 -13.70 -22.38
CA ARG A 101 -16.33 -13.78 -21.83
C ARG A 101 -16.31 -13.74 -20.30
N GLU A 102 -15.40 -14.51 -19.70
CA GLU A 102 -15.24 -14.61 -18.26
C GLU A 102 -14.84 -13.26 -17.64
N TYR A 103 -13.96 -12.51 -18.33
CA TYR A 103 -13.51 -11.20 -17.90
C TYR A 103 -14.66 -10.17 -17.89
N ILE A 104 -15.44 -10.11 -18.98
CA ILE A 104 -16.59 -9.21 -19.08
C ILE A 104 -17.63 -9.54 -18.00
N ALA A 105 -17.94 -10.83 -17.80
CA ALA A 105 -18.90 -11.25 -16.78
C ALA A 105 -18.44 -10.90 -15.36
N GLN A 106 -17.16 -11.07 -15.04
CA GLN A 106 -16.59 -10.73 -13.73
C GLN A 106 -16.53 -9.22 -13.47
N ASN A 107 -16.35 -8.42 -14.52
CA ASN A 107 -16.21 -6.96 -14.44
C ASN A 107 -17.47 -6.21 -14.85
N ALA A 108 -18.63 -6.85 -14.99
CA ALA A 108 -19.87 -6.18 -15.40
C ALA A 108 -20.28 -5.03 -14.45
N SER A 109 -19.91 -5.10 -13.16
CA SER A 109 -20.08 -4.01 -12.19
C SER A 109 -18.87 -3.10 -12.03
N ASN A 110 -17.79 -3.33 -12.79
CA ASN A 110 -16.56 -2.58 -12.82
C ASN A 110 -16.24 -2.17 -14.27
N SER A 111 -17.05 -1.27 -14.82
CA SER A 111 -16.94 -0.85 -16.22
C SER A 111 -15.57 -0.28 -16.58
N GLN A 112 -14.84 0.31 -15.62
CA GLN A 112 -13.48 0.81 -15.85
C GLN A 112 -12.54 -0.29 -16.32
N ALA A 113 -12.58 -1.47 -15.70
CA ALA A 113 -11.72 -2.59 -16.11
C ALA A 113 -12.01 -3.04 -17.55
N ILE A 114 -13.27 -2.99 -17.99
CA ILE A 114 -13.63 -3.31 -19.38
C ILE A 114 -13.14 -2.21 -20.33
N ILE A 115 -13.28 -0.94 -19.94
CA ILE A 115 -12.78 0.22 -20.73
C ILE A 115 -11.27 0.11 -20.95
N ASP A 116 -10.53 -0.25 -19.90
CA ASP A 116 -9.07 -0.34 -19.92
C ASP A 116 -8.59 -1.32 -20.98
N VAL A 117 -9.13 -2.54 -20.95
CA VAL A 117 -8.81 -3.61 -21.92
C VAL A 117 -9.30 -3.23 -23.31
N VAL A 118 -10.51 -2.68 -23.46
CA VAL A 118 -11.00 -2.26 -24.79
C VAL A 118 -10.09 -1.19 -25.41
N LEU A 119 -9.58 -0.24 -24.62
CA LEU A 119 -8.67 0.79 -25.11
C LEU A 119 -7.27 0.26 -25.44
N GLU A 120 -6.80 -0.74 -24.69
CA GLU A 120 -5.56 -1.46 -24.96
C GLU A 120 -5.68 -2.23 -26.28
N GLU A 121 -6.73 -3.04 -26.46
CA GLU A 121 -6.95 -3.75 -27.74
C GLU A 121 -7.20 -2.82 -28.92
N TYR A 122 -7.83 -1.68 -28.68
CA TYR A 122 -7.95 -0.64 -29.71
C TYR A 122 -6.60 0.03 -30.01
N GLY A 123 -5.70 0.13 -29.02
CA GLY A 123 -4.33 0.59 -29.19
C GLY A 123 -3.56 -0.29 -30.18
N HIS A 124 -3.68 -1.61 -30.06
CA HIS A 124 -3.02 -2.55 -30.99
C HIS A 124 -3.57 -2.41 -32.41
N PHE A 125 -4.88 -2.18 -32.55
CA PHE A 125 -5.47 -1.83 -33.84
C PHE A 125 -4.85 -0.54 -34.41
N VAL A 126 -4.71 0.51 -33.59
CA VAL A 126 -4.12 1.79 -34.02
C VAL A 126 -2.67 1.57 -34.46
N ASP A 127 -1.87 0.85 -33.67
CA ASP A 127 -0.48 0.56 -33.99
C ASP A 127 -0.37 -0.15 -35.35
N ALA A 128 -1.16 -1.21 -35.55
CA ALA A 128 -1.20 -1.96 -36.80
C ALA A 128 -1.68 -1.13 -38.02
N GLN A 129 -2.37 0.00 -37.82
CA GLN A 129 -2.71 0.92 -38.92
C GLN A 129 -1.58 1.89 -39.25
N ILE A 130 -0.86 2.37 -38.24
CA ILE A 130 0.10 3.49 -38.40
C ILE A 130 1.53 3.01 -38.58
N ASN A 131 1.87 1.80 -38.13
CA ASN A 131 3.21 1.23 -38.19
C ASN A 131 3.27 0.07 -39.21
N GLU A 132 4.36 0.02 -40.00
CA GLU A 132 4.64 -1.13 -40.88
C GLU A 132 5.11 -2.36 -40.09
N VAL A 133 5.73 -2.11 -38.94
CA VAL A 133 6.25 -3.11 -38.00
C VAL A 133 5.74 -2.72 -36.63
N ASP A 134 5.09 -3.68 -35.97
CA ASP A 134 4.60 -3.57 -34.60
C ASP A 134 5.62 -2.91 -33.66
N ALA A 135 5.12 -2.00 -32.83
CA ALA A 135 5.93 -1.33 -31.84
C ALA A 135 6.39 -2.35 -30.76
N PRO A 136 7.65 -2.29 -30.29
CA PRO A 136 8.20 -3.31 -29.43
C PRO A 136 7.81 -3.17 -27.95
N GLY A 137 6.87 -3.98 -27.47
CA GLY A 137 6.46 -3.95 -26.08
C GLY A 137 4.96 -4.12 -25.92
N ASP A 138 4.45 -3.64 -24.79
CA ASP A 138 3.03 -3.40 -24.57
C ASP A 138 2.71 -1.90 -24.75
N GLU A 139 2.92 -1.39 -25.96
CA GLU A 139 2.69 0.02 -26.33
C GLU A 139 1.24 0.43 -26.20
N SER A 140 0.35 -0.52 -26.45
CA SER A 140 -1.09 -0.31 -26.42
C SER A 140 -1.61 -0.10 -25.00
N ASN A 141 -0.95 -0.66 -23.99
CA ASN A 141 -1.22 -0.34 -22.60
C ASN A 141 -0.75 1.06 -22.21
N ILE A 142 0.41 1.49 -22.71
CA ILE A 142 0.88 2.87 -22.61
C ILE A 142 -0.15 3.82 -23.25
N PHE A 143 -0.60 3.50 -24.47
CA PHE A 143 -1.63 4.26 -25.17
C PHE A 143 -2.93 4.31 -24.36
N SER A 144 -3.44 3.17 -23.90
CA SER A 144 -4.64 3.06 -23.08
C SER A 144 -4.56 3.94 -21.82
N ALA A 145 -3.43 3.91 -21.11
CA ALA A 145 -3.20 4.76 -19.93
C ALA A 145 -3.25 6.26 -20.29
N LEU A 146 -2.57 6.67 -21.36
CA LEU A 146 -2.52 8.08 -21.78
C LEU A 146 -3.86 8.60 -22.30
N VAL A 147 -4.66 7.76 -22.97
CA VAL A 147 -6.05 8.03 -23.39
C VAL A 147 -6.96 8.24 -22.19
N ARG A 148 -6.74 7.47 -21.11
CA ARG A 148 -7.45 7.61 -19.83
C ARG A 148 -6.96 8.78 -18.98
N GLY A 149 -5.88 9.45 -19.39
CA GLY A 149 -5.26 10.55 -18.62
C GLY A 149 -4.46 10.09 -17.41
N ILE A 150 -4.01 8.83 -17.40
CA ILE A 150 -3.15 8.27 -16.37
C ILE A 150 -1.71 8.70 -16.68
N GLU A 151 -1.05 9.30 -15.70
CA GLU A 151 0.38 9.61 -15.78
C GLU A 151 1.20 8.35 -15.48
N LEU A 152 2.07 7.98 -16.42
CA LEU A 152 3.04 6.89 -16.25
C LEU A 152 4.41 7.50 -15.96
N ASP A 153 5.08 7.00 -14.93
CA ASP A 153 6.47 7.36 -14.68
C ASP A 153 7.42 6.64 -15.65
N GLU A 154 8.67 7.09 -15.70
CA GLU A 154 9.67 6.54 -16.63
C GLU A 154 9.92 5.04 -16.37
N ALA A 155 9.84 4.59 -15.12
CA ALA A 155 10.06 3.19 -14.79
C ALA A 155 8.92 2.29 -15.31
N ALA A 156 7.67 2.75 -15.17
CA ALA A 156 6.49 2.06 -15.71
C ALA A 156 6.53 2.00 -17.23
N ILE A 157 6.87 3.10 -17.91
CA ILE A 157 7.02 3.14 -19.36
C ILE A 157 8.11 2.15 -19.83
N GLN A 158 9.28 2.15 -19.19
CA GLN A 158 10.37 1.24 -19.56
C GLN A 158 10.02 -0.23 -19.31
N LYS A 159 9.20 -0.51 -18.29
CA LYS A 159 8.70 -1.87 -18.03
C LYS A 159 7.77 -2.32 -19.17
N LEU A 160 6.78 -1.52 -19.53
CA LEU A 160 5.82 -1.84 -20.59
C LEU A 160 6.51 -2.00 -21.95
N LYS A 161 7.48 -1.13 -22.28
CA LYS A 161 8.30 -1.26 -23.50
C LYS A 161 9.26 -2.47 -23.54
N ALA A 162 9.31 -3.24 -22.47
CA ALA A 162 10.12 -4.46 -22.39
C ALA A 162 9.27 -5.72 -22.26
N GLU A 163 7.95 -5.58 -22.18
CA GLU A 163 7.00 -6.67 -22.08
C GLU A 163 6.83 -7.36 -23.45
N ASP A 164 6.61 -8.66 -23.46
CA ASP A 164 6.25 -9.40 -24.68
C ASP A 164 4.84 -9.94 -24.42
N ASP A 165 3.87 -9.28 -25.01
CA ASP A 165 2.43 -9.54 -24.89
C ASP A 165 1.90 -10.39 -26.06
N THR A 166 2.80 -10.92 -26.89
CA THR A 166 2.43 -11.70 -28.06
C THR A 166 2.18 -13.18 -27.73
N ALA A 167 1.21 -13.79 -28.41
CA ALA A 167 1.07 -15.25 -28.45
C ALA A 167 0.52 -15.77 -29.77
N ILE A 168 0.66 -17.08 -29.94
CA ILE A 168 0.10 -17.82 -31.06
C ILE A 168 -1.01 -18.73 -30.54
N VAL A 169 -2.23 -18.49 -31.02
CA VAL A 169 -3.41 -19.27 -30.65
C VAL A 169 -4.02 -19.97 -31.85
N ARG A 170 -4.95 -20.90 -31.57
CA ARG A 170 -5.74 -21.56 -32.61
C ARG A 170 -7.23 -21.28 -32.40
N LEU A 171 -7.76 -20.34 -33.18
CA LEU A 171 -9.19 -20.01 -33.20
C LEU A 171 -9.87 -20.64 -34.43
N ASP A 172 -10.96 -21.36 -34.20
CA ASP A 172 -11.75 -22.04 -35.26
C ASP A 172 -10.93 -22.89 -36.25
N GLY A 173 -9.78 -23.41 -35.80
CA GLY A 173 -8.87 -24.21 -36.62
C GLY A 173 -7.81 -23.42 -37.41
N GLN A 174 -7.86 -22.08 -37.38
CA GLN A 174 -6.81 -21.20 -37.92
C GLN A 174 -5.79 -20.89 -36.83
N VAL A 175 -4.50 -20.88 -37.19
CA VAL A 175 -3.43 -20.41 -36.31
C VAL A 175 -3.23 -18.93 -36.61
N ILE A 176 -3.36 -18.09 -35.59
CA ILE A 176 -3.20 -16.63 -35.67
C ILE A 176 -2.25 -16.16 -34.58
N GLN A 177 -1.57 -15.05 -34.84
CA GLN A 177 -0.88 -14.29 -33.80
C GLN A 177 -1.85 -13.31 -33.14
N ILE A 178 -1.73 -13.18 -31.83
CA ILE A 178 -2.44 -12.20 -31.02
C ILE A 178 -1.44 -11.37 -30.21
N GLU A 179 -1.76 -10.11 -29.99
CA GLU A 179 -1.24 -9.27 -28.91
C GLU A 179 -2.28 -9.26 -27.79
N GLN A 180 -1.86 -9.27 -26.53
CA GLN A 180 -2.71 -9.64 -25.40
C GLN A 180 -2.74 -8.57 -24.31
N ALA A 181 -3.93 -8.10 -23.96
CA ALA A 181 -4.17 -7.58 -22.62
C ALA A 181 -4.22 -8.75 -21.61
N GLU A 182 -3.08 -9.06 -20.99
CA GLU A 182 -3.04 -9.92 -19.82
C GLU A 182 -3.51 -9.15 -18.57
N ASN A 183 -3.41 -9.76 -17.38
CA ASN A 183 -3.61 -8.97 -16.17
C ASN A 183 -2.57 -7.85 -16.16
N ILE A 184 -2.98 -6.63 -16.54
CA ILE A 184 -2.53 -5.50 -15.77
C ILE A 184 -3.05 -5.83 -14.37
N GLU A 185 -2.17 -6.31 -13.50
CA GLU A 185 -2.20 -5.81 -12.14
C GLU A 185 -1.99 -4.29 -12.25
N GLN A 186 -3.00 -3.58 -12.76
CA GLN A 186 -3.27 -2.24 -12.30
C GLN A 186 -3.47 -2.49 -10.82
N THR A 187 -2.41 -2.23 -10.08
CA THR A 187 -2.44 -2.16 -8.64
C THR A 187 -3.37 -1.00 -8.35
N GLU A 188 -4.69 -1.22 -8.44
CA GLU A 188 -5.68 -0.33 -7.88
C GLU A 188 -5.37 -0.33 -6.40
N ASN A 189 -4.56 0.63 -6.00
CA ASN A 189 -4.13 0.75 -4.64
C ASN A 189 -5.24 1.45 -3.88
N ILE A 190 -5.79 0.74 -2.91
CA ILE A 190 -6.69 1.32 -1.94
C ILE A 190 -5.83 1.97 -0.87
N THR A 191 -6.13 3.22 -0.57
CA THR A 191 -5.47 3.97 0.49
C THR A 191 -6.32 3.96 1.75
N ILE A 192 -5.74 3.50 2.86
CA ILE A 192 -6.33 3.59 4.19
C ILE A 192 -5.63 4.70 4.94
N SER A 193 -6.39 5.69 5.39
CA SER A 193 -5.86 6.80 6.17
C SER A 193 -6.56 6.94 7.51
N GLY A 194 -5.88 7.58 8.45
CA GLY A 194 -6.42 7.84 9.76
C GLY A 194 -5.41 8.47 10.71
N THR A 195 -5.81 8.56 11.98
CA THR A 195 -4.96 9.05 13.06
C THR A 195 -5.04 8.10 14.24
N ILE A 196 -3.89 7.77 14.82
CA ILE A 196 -3.74 6.94 16.01
C ILE A 196 -3.23 7.82 17.15
N LYS A 197 -3.98 7.83 18.26
CA LYS A 197 -3.63 8.55 19.49
C LYS A 197 -3.69 7.62 20.69
N TRP A 198 -2.93 7.92 21.73
CA TRP A 198 -3.02 7.28 23.03
C TRP A 198 -3.37 8.31 24.11
N LYS A 199 -4.00 7.89 25.21
CA LYS A 199 -4.34 8.80 26.32
C LYS A 199 -3.33 8.66 27.45
N ASP A 200 -2.88 9.76 28.02
CA ASP A 200 -2.12 9.71 29.27
C ASP A 200 -3.02 9.47 30.50
N ASP A 201 -2.40 9.38 31.68
CA ASP A 201 -3.08 9.19 32.96
C ASP A 201 -4.08 10.32 33.29
N ASN A 202 -3.85 11.53 32.73
CA ASN A 202 -4.74 12.68 32.84
C ASN A 202 -5.87 12.66 31.79
N GLY A 203 -5.88 11.69 30.88
CA GLY A 203 -6.84 11.56 29.78
C GLY A 203 -6.54 12.44 28.56
N THR A 204 -5.37 13.09 28.51
CA THR A 204 -4.91 13.89 27.38
C THR A 204 -4.53 12.98 26.22
N GLU A 205 -5.00 13.30 25.01
CA GLU A 205 -4.63 12.55 23.81
C GLU A 205 -3.25 13.00 23.28
N HIS A 206 -2.35 12.04 23.13
CA HIS A 206 -1.03 12.18 22.52
C HIS A 206 -0.98 11.38 21.22
N ALA A 207 -0.19 11.84 20.25
CA ALA A 207 0.05 11.08 19.03
C ALA A 207 0.77 9.77 19.33
N VAL A 208 0.40 8.69 18.65
CA VAL A 208 1.28 7.50 18.58
C VAL A 208 2.29 7.79 17.47
N ARG A 209 3.51 8.19 17.84
CA ARG A 209 4.49 8.81 16.93
C ARG A 209 5.42 7.78 16.29
N GLU A 210 5.56 7.84 14.97
CA GLU A 210 6.47 7.00 14.19
C GLU A 210 6.38 5.49 14.50
N ALA A 211 5.19 5.02 14.88
CA ALA A 211 4.94 3.63 15.22
C ALA A 211 4.75 2.80 13.95
N ASN A 212 5.36 1.61 13.90
CA ASN A 212 5.19 0.70 12.78
C ASN A 212 3.76 0.15 12.73
N LEU A 213 3.21 0.08 11.52
CA LEU A 213 1.88 -0.44 11.21
C LEU A 213 2.01 -1.67 10.32
N LEU A 214 1.23 -2.70 10.63
CA LEU A 214 1.13 -3.92 9.83
C LEU A 214 -0.33 -4.14 9.47
N VAL A 215 -0.62 -4.64 8.28
CA VAL A 215 -2.00 -4.93 7.88
C VAL A 215 -2.15 -6.40 7.51
N THR A 216 -3.18 -7.04 8.07
CA THR A 216 -3.57 -8.40 7.74
C THR A 216 -4.99 -8.46 7.21
N ILE A 217 -5.29 -9.47 6.39
CA ILE A 217 -6.66 -9.84 6.02
C ILE A 217 -6.99 -11.20 6.60
N THR A 218 -7.95 -11.23 7.51
CA THR A 218 -8.27 -12.40 8.33
C THR A 218 -9.74 -12.79 8.18
N GLU A 219 -10.10 -14.00 8.59
CA GLU A 219 -11.52 -14.33 8.77
C GLU A 219 -12.17 -13.40 9.80
N PRO A 220 -13.46 -13.03 9.64
CA PRO A 220 -14.16 -12.23 10.63
C PRO A 220 -14.13 -12.88 12.01
N THR A 221 -13.77 -12.11 13.03
CA THR A 221 -13.81 -12.60 14.41
C THR A 221 -15.21 -12.56 14.99
N GLU A 222 -15.57 -13.56 15.79
CA GLU A 222 -16.82 -13.59 16.55
C GLU A 222 -17.01 -12.32 17.40
N PRO A 223 -18.27 -11.87 17.62
CA PRO A 223 -18.55 -10.73 18.49
C PRO A 223 -17.90 -10.91 19.87
N ASN A 224 -17.09 -9.93 20.28
CA ASN A 224 -16.31 -9.88 21.52
C ASN A 224 -14.99 -10.66 21.55
N GLN A 225 -14.53 -11.22 20.43
CA GLN A 225 -13.16 -11.73 20.30
C GLN A 225 -12.25 -10.71 19.62
N ARG A 226 -10.99 -10.65 20.06
CA ARG A 226 -9.96 -9.85 19.37
C ARG A 226 -9.29 -10.72 18.31
N PRO A 227 -8.98 -10.18 17.12
CA PRO A 227 -8.15 -10.89 16.15
C PRO A 227 -6.80 -11.23 16.78
N LYS A 228 -6.18 -12.32 16.29
CA LYS A 228 -4.83 -12.73 16.67
C LYS A 228 -3.90 -12.50 15.50
N PHE A 229 -2.74 -11.94 15.76
CA PHE A 229 -1.77 -11.67 14.71
C PHE A 229 -1.23 -12.98 14.14
N ASN A 230 -1.22 -13.07 12.81
CA ASN A 230 -0.63 -14.17 12.06
C ASN A 230 0.19 -13.57 10.92
N GLU A 231 1.51 -13.75 10.97
CA GLU A 231 2.43 -13.21 9.98
C GLU A 231 2.14 -13.72 8.55
N LYS A 232 1.55 -14.91 8.41
CA LYS A 232 1.18 -15.47 7.10
C LYS A 232 0.00 -14.76 6.43
N GLU A 233 -0.72 -13.92 7.18
CA GLU A 233 -1.88 -13.14 6.69
C GLU A 233 -1.50 -11.69 6.41
N LEU A 234 -0.22 -11.33 6.53
CA LEU A 234 0.30 -10.00 6.26
C LEU A 234 0.21 -9.68 4.77
N ILE A 235 -0.31 -8.50 4.44
CA ILE A 235 -0.48 -8.04 3.06
C ILE A 235 0.30 -6.76 2.73
N THR A 236 0.89 -6.11 3.74
CA THR A 236 1.71 -4.92 3.57
C THR A 236 3.18 -5.23 3.80
N GLU A 237 4.04 -4.64 2.99
CA GLU A 237 5.49 -4.62 3.24
C GLU A 237 5.84 -3.82 4.52
N PRO A 238 6.99 -4.10 5.15
CA PRO A 238 7.53 -3.30 6.24
C PRO A 238 7.70 -1.83 5.84
N GLY A 239 7.53 -0.90 6.79
CA GLY A 239 7.81 0.53 6.61
C GLY A 239 6.59 1.44 6.68
N ASN A 240 5.38 0.87 6.67
CA ASN A 240 4.18 1.62 7.03
C ASN A 240 4.30 2.11 8.48
N LYS A 241 4.17 3.41 8.70
CA LYS A 241 4.30 4.03 10.02
C LYS A 241 3.36 5.21 10.19
N THR A 242 3.08 5.55 11.45
CA THR A 242 2.45 6.84 11.76
C THR A 242 3.45 7.99 11.59
N THR A 243 2.94 9.20 11.38
CA THR A 243 3.73 10.44 11.44
C THR A 243 3.97 10.86 12.90
N GLU A 244 4.72 11.93 13.09
CA GLU A 244 4.89 12.62 14.38
C GLU A 244 3.58 13.17 14.98
N ASN A 245 2.53 13.32 14.16
CA ASN A 245 1.18 13.70 14.60
C ASN A 245 0.26 12.49 14.84
N GLY A 246 0.75 11.28 14.58
CA GLY A 246 -0.01 10.03 14.69
C GLY A 246 -0.85 9.71 13.47
N ASP A 247 -0.74 10.49 12.39
CA ASP A 247 -1.46 10.25 11.15
C ASP A 247 -0.82 9.10 10.37
N TYR A 248 -1.61 8.33 9.63
CA TYR A 248 -1.09 7.27 8.77
C TYR A 248 -1.80 7.26 7.42
N LEU A 249 -1.09 6.75 6.43
CA LEU A 249 -1.57 6.49 5.08
C LEU A 249 -0.94 5.18 4.61
N ILE A 250 -1.75 4.14 4.45
CA ILE A 250 -1.29 2.80 4.04
C ILE A 250 -1.90 2.50 2.67
N SER A 251 -1.04 2.15 1.73
CA SER A 251 -1.44 1.72 0.39
C SER A 251 -1.50 0.20 0.31
N ILE A 252 -2.60 -0.34 -0.19
CA ILE A 252 -2.84 -1.79 -0.28
C ILE A 252 -3.33 -2.12 -1.68
N ASN A 253 -2.77 -3.15 -2.30
CA ASN A 253 -3.25 -3.60 -3.59
C ASN A 253 -4.66 -4.21 -3.43
N LYS A 254 -5.64 -3.70 -4.18
CA LYS A 254 -7.03 -4.19 -4.15
C LYS A 254 -7.13 -5.68 -4.47
N SER A 255 -6.22 -6.26 -5.25
CA SER A 255 -6.17 -7.70 -5.52
C SER A 255 -5.96 -8.54 -4.25
N GLN A 256 -5.31 -7.98 -3.23
CA GLN A 256 -5.10 -8.63 -1.94
C GLN A 256 -6.39 -8.65 -1.10
N ILE A 257 -7.39 -7.82 -1.43
CA ILE A 257 -8.65 -7.74 -0.70
C ILE A 257 -9.56 -8.90 -1.08
N THR A 258 -9.79 -9.79 -0.11
CA THR A 258 -10.74 -10.89 -0.28
C THR A 258 -12.14 -10.49 0.21
N PRO A 259 -13.20 -10.68 -0.59
CA PRO A 259 -14.58 -10.47 -0.13
C PRO A 259 -14.88 -11.25 1.15
N ASN A 260 -15.67 -10.66 2.05
CA ASN A 260 -16.09 -11.24 3.32
C ASN A 260 -14.97 -11.50 4.35
N LYS A 261 -13.75 -11.02 4.11
CA LYS A 261 -12.68 -11.02 5.11
C LYS A 261 -12.53 -9.66 5.79
N GLN A 262 -12.02 -9.70 7.01
CA GLN A 262 -11.78 -8.51 7.83
C GLN A 262 -10.36 -8.00 7.59
N LEU A 263 -10.24 -6.71 7.30
CA LEU A 263 -8.95 -6.01 7.31
C LEU A 263 -8.64 -5.56 8.75
N VAL A 264 -7.42 -5.85 9.21
CA VAL A 264 -6.98 -5.51 10.58
C VAL A 264 -5.67 -4.75 10.51
N ILE A 265 -5.65 -3.56 11.13
CA ILE A 265 -4.43 -2.77 11.33
C ILE A 265 -3.85 -3.13 12.69
N TRP A 266 -2.60 -3.55 12.69
CA TRP A 266 -1.80 -3.83 13.86
C TRP A 266 -0.81 -2.70 14.08
N ILE A 267 -0.68 -2.29 15.33
CA ILE A 267 0.16 -1.19 15.77
C ILE A 267 1.26 -1.78 16.64
N VAL A 268 2.50 -1.47 16.32
CA VAL A 268 3.67 -1.90 17.08
C VAL A 268 4.21 -0.70 17.84
N ALA A 269 4.49 -0.85 19.14
CA ALA A 269 5.05 0.21 19.98
C ALA A 269 6.55 0.50 19.74
N ASP A 270 7.07 0.13 18.57
CA ASP A 270 8.45 0.38 18.16
C ASP A 270 8.53 1.69 17.39
N GLY A 271 9.68 2.36 17.49
CA GLY A 271 9.95 3.60 16.77
C GLY A 271 11.36 3.66 16.20
N PRO A 272 11.75 4.81 15.63
CA PRO A 272 13.06 5.02 15.01
C PRO A 272 14.24 5.03 15.98
N HIS A 273 13.98 5.03 17.30
CA HIS A 273 15.00 5.09 18.35
C HIS A 273 14.85 3.98 19.39
N HIS A 274 13.87 3.10 19.25
CA HIS A 274 13.53 2.12 20.27
C HIS A 274 12.76 0.90 19.77
N ASP A 275 12.87 -0.18 20.54
CA ASP A 275 12.12 -1.43 20.39
C ASP A 275 11.48 -1.78 21.74
N VAL A 276 10.16 -1.83 21.82
CA VAL A 276 9.41 -1.98 23.08
C VAL A 276 8.83 -3.38 23.19
N ARG A 277 9.23 -4.12 24.23
CA ARG A 277 8.87 -5.52 24.44
C ARG A 277 8.44 -5.82 25.87
N ASN A 278 7.28 -6.40 26.05
CA ASN A 278 6.82 -7.05 27.27
C ASN A 278 7.45 -8.43 27.40
N THR A 279 7.52 -9.20 26.31
CA THR A 279 8.11 -10.55 26.32
C THR A 279 9.47 -10.58 25.61
N SER A 280 10.08 -11.77 25.48
CA SER A 280 11.27 -11.92 24.63
C SER A 280 10.96 -11.68 23.14
N ALA A 281 9.69 -11.81 22.75
CA ALA A 281 9.19 -11.51 21.41
C ALA A 281 8.71 -10.06 21.31
N LYS A 282 8.68 -9.55 20.07
CA LYS A 282 8.13 -8.24 19.74
C LYS A 282 6.61 -8.27 19.91
N ASP A 283 6.06 -7.29 20.63
CA ASP A 283 4.61 -7.24 20.84
C ASP A 283 3.91 -6.50 19.73
N ILE A 284 2.77 -7.05 19.31
CA ILE A 284 1.97 -6.54 18.21
C ILE A 284 0.56 -6.34 18.76
N TYR A 285 0.10 -5.10 18.74
CA TYR A 285 -1.18 -4.71 19.34
C TYR A 285 -2.23 -4.48 18.27
N THR A 286 -3.46 -4.92 18.51
CA THR A 286 -4.64 -4.59 17.70
C THR A 286 -5.54 -3.67 18.50
N TYR A 287 -6.05 -2.61 17.87
CA TYR A 287 -7.02 -1.72 18.50
C TYR A 287 -8.29 -1.61 17.64
N PRO A 288 -9.35 -2.37 17.97
CA PRO A 288 -10.60 -2.32 17.23
C PRO A 288 -11.36 -1.06 17.64
N ASN A 289 -11.27 0.01 16.84
CA ASN A 289 -12.17 1.16 17.00
C ASN A 289 -13.14 1.33 15.81
N SER A 290 -12.99 0.56 14.73
CA SER A 290 -14.08 0.31 13.81
C SER A 290 -14.84 -0.92 14.31
N LEU A 291 -16.16 -0.80 14.41
CA LEU A 291 -17.07 -1.90 14.73
C LEU A 291 -16.62 -3.21 14.04
N LEU A 292 -16.71 -4.34 14.75
CA LEU A 292 -16.54 -5.70 14.22
C LEU A 292 -17.68 -6.05 13.24
N THR A 293 -17.93 -5.16 12.29
CA THR A 293 -18.90 -5.28 11.21
C THR A 293 -18.07 -5.39 9.94
N ASN A 294 -18.42 -6.34 9.09
CA ASN A 294 -17.61 -6.92 8.00
C ASN A 294 -17.14 -5.96 6.88
N GLU A 295 -17.13 -4.64 7.07
CA GLU A 295 -16.72 -3.66 6.07
C GLU A 295 -16.10 -2.44 6.77
N ILE A 296 -14.82 -2.17 6.48
CA ILE A 296 -14.20 -0.86 6.82
C ILE A 296 -14.60 0.10 5.69
N ASP A 297 -15.21 1.23 6.04
CA ASP A 297 -15.44 2.31 5.07
C ASP A 297 -14.09 2.93 4.68
N LEU A 298 -13.56 2.50 3.54
CA LEU A 298 -12.28 2.96 2.99
C LEU A 298 -12.35 4.39 2.45
N SER A 299 -13.55 4.99 2.36
CA SER A 299 -13.73 6.35 1.84
C SER A 299 -13.52 7.46 2.89
N ARG A 300 -13.28 7.09 4.15
CA ARG A 300 -13.17 8.05 5.26
C ARG A 300 -11.97 7.79 6.15
N PRO A 301 -11.29 8.85 6.64
CA PRO A 301 -10.25 8.71 7.64
C PRO A 301 -10.79 8.11 8.93
N HIS A 302 -10.06 7.15 9.50
CA HIS A 302 -10.41 6.49 10.77
C HIS A 302 -9.68 7.13 11.95
N LYS A 303 -10.34 7.23 13.11
CA LYS A 303 -9.68 7.68 14.36
C LYS A 303 -9.61 6.53 15.36
N ILE A 304 -8.40 6.12 15.68
CA ILE A 304 -8.12 5.13 16.73
C ILE A 304 -7.61 5.88 17.96
N VAL A 305 -8.31 5.70 19.09
CA VAL A 305 -7.88 6.25 20.38
C VAL A 305 -7.62 5.11 21.34
N ILE A 306 -6.34 4.85 21.59
CA ILE A 306 -5.87 3.95 22.62
C ILE A 306 -6.20 4.61 23.98
N PRO A 307 -6.93 3.93 24.85
CA PRO A 307 -7.35 4.44 26.14
C PRO A 307 -6.15 4.67 27.06
N LYS A 308 -6.44 5.25 28.22
CA LYS A 308 -5.41 5.56 29.20
C LYS A 308 -4.78 4.27 29.75
N PRO A 309 -3.48 4.25 30.08
CA PRO A 309 -2.86 3.18 30.83
C PRO A 309 -3.64 2.85 32.10
N ASP A 310 -4.18 1.64 32.15
CA ASP A 310 -4.77 1.03 33.35
C ASP A 310 -3.89 -0.08 33.95
N GLY A 311 -2.73 -0.31 33.33
CA GLY A 311 -1.82 -1.43 33.62
C GLY A 311 -1.93 -2.56 32.60
N SER A 312 -2.82 -2.47 31.62
CA SER A 312 -2.83 -3.37 30.46
C SER A 312 -1.56 -3.20 29.60
N GLU A 313 -1.19 -4.29 28.93
CA GLU A 313 0.04 -4.36 28.11
C GLU A 313 0.10 -3.29 27.01
N PRO A 314 -0.95 -3.06 26.19
CA PRO A 314 -0.85 -2.17 25.04
C PRO A 314 -0.68 -0.70 25.44
N GLU A 315 -1.48 -0.22 26.39
CA GLU A 315 -1.47 1.20 26.79
C GLU A 315 -0.13 1.59 27.42
N THR A 316 0.42 0.68 28.24
CA THR A 316 1.75 0.82 28.84
C THR A 316 2.83 0.90 27.77
N ALA A 317 2.77 0.04 26.74
CA ALA A 317 3.75 0.02 25.66
C ALA A 317 3.77 1.34 24.89
N PHE A 318 2.61 1.91 24.57
CA PHE A 318 2.55 3.17 23.82
C PHE A 318 2.97 4.39 24.65
N SER A 319 2.71 4.39 25.96
CA SER A 319 3.25 5.42 26.85
C SER A 319 4.79 5.38 26.89
N ILE A 320 5.37 4.19 26.99
CA ILE A 320 6.82 3.98 26.97
C ILE A 320 7.41 4.40 25.62
N SER A 321 6.79 3.95 24.53
CA SER A 321 7.20 4.29 23.16
C SER A 321 7.27 5.81 22.98
N ASP A 322 6.30 6.54 23.54
CA ASP A 322 6.27 7.99 23.41
C ASP A 322 7.37 8.69 24.22
N ALA A 323 7.65 8.19 25.43
CA ALA A 323 8.77 8.67 26.23
C ALA A 323 10.11 8.48 25.49
N LEU A 324 10.34 7.29 24.91
CA LEU A 324 11.56 6.97 24.18
C LEU A 324 11.68 7.75 22.86
N TYR A 325 10.57 7.95 22.14
CA TYR A 325 10.56 8.81 20.96
C TYR A 325 11.05 10.22 21.27
N ILE A 326 10.52 10.83 22.34
CA ILE A 326 10.90 12.18 22.77
C ILE A 326 12.38 12.24 23.14
N ALA A 327 12.87 11.26 23.91
CA ALA A 327 14.28 11.19 24.29
C ALA A 327 15.20 11.00 23.09
N GLY A 328 14.83 10.12 22.15
CA GLY A 328 15.59 9.84 20.94
C GLY A 328 15.66 11.03 19.99
N LYS A 329 14.54 11.74 19.78
CA LYS A 329 14.51 12.97 18.98
C LYS A 329 15.38 14.07 19.60
N PHE A 330 15.27 14.27 20.90
CA PHE A 330 16.14 15.22 21.61
C PHE A 330 17.63 14.85 21.43
N ALA A 331 17.97 13.56 21.54
CA ALA A 331 19.33 13.09 21.34
C ALA A 331 19.81 13.27 19.89
N GLU A 332 18.97 13.00 18.90
CA GLU A 332 19.24 13.25 17.48
C GLU A 332 19.54 14.73 17.22
N ASP A 333 18.69 15.64 17.75
CA ASP A 333 18.86 17.08 17.61
C ASP A 333 20.18 17.58 18.22
N VAL A 334 20.56 17.05 19.39
CA VAL A 334 21.79 17.44 20.09
C VAL A 334 23.04 16.83 19.44
N ARG A 335 22.97 15.58 18.99
CA ARG A 335 24.13 14.85 18.40
C ARG A 335 24.34 15.19 16.92
N GLY A 336 23.31 15.68 16.24
CA GLY A 336 23.30 15.91 14.78
C GLY A 336 23.17 14.62 13.95
N THR A 337 23.09 13.46 14.60
CA THR A 337 22.85 12.16 13.99
C THR A 337 21.99 11.29 14.90
N PRO A 338 21.05 10.50 14.35
CA PRO A 338 20.17 9.67 15.17
C PRO A 338 20.96 8.61 15.96
N PRO A 339 20.63 8.39 17.25
CA PRO A 339 21.18 7.27 18.00
C PRO A 339 20.66 5.94 17.45
N SER A 340 21.42 4.86 17.67
CA SER A 340 20.93 3.50 17.40
C SER A 340 19.76 3.15 18.31
N ASN A 341 18.92 2.19 17.91
CA ASN A 341 17.80 1.77 18.73
C ASN A 341 18.24 1.13 20.04
N VAL A 342 17.61 1.54 21.14
CA VAL A 342 17.67 0.82 22.42
C VAL A 342 16.49 -0.15 22.54
N ARG A 343 16.72 -1.32 23.14
CA ARG A 343 15.62 -2.20 23.52
C ARG A 343 15.05 -1.78 24.87
N LEU A 344 13.74 -1.78 25.02
CA LEU A 344 13.08 -1.66 26.31
C LEU A 344 12.25 -2.91 26.62
N SER A 345 12.49 -3.50 27.79
CA SER A 345 11.78 -4.67 28.30
C SER A 345 10.91 -4.35 29.52
N PHE A 346 9.63 -4.73 29.51
CA PHE A 346 8.68 -4.49 30.62
C PHE A 346 7.83 -5.74 30.97
N PRO A 347 8.44 -6.86 31.41
CA PRO A 347 7.77 -8.16 31.53
C PRO A 347 6.67 -8.23 32.59
N ASN A 348 5.49 -8.71 32.19
CA ASN A 348 4.37 -9.00 33.08
C ASN A 348 4.70 -10.09 34.10
N GLY A 349 4.49 -9.78 35.39
CA GLY A 349 4.68 -10.72 36.50
C GLY A 349 5.93 -10.50 37.36
N ILE A 350 6.80 -9.53 37.06
CA ILE A 350 7.83 -9.08 38.00
C ILE A 350 7.21 -8.04 38.94
N VAL A 351 6.59 -8.53 40.02
CA VAL A 351 5.85 -7.73 41.01
C VAL A 351 6.75 -7.18 42.12
N GLU A 352 7.92 -7.79 42.32
CA GLU A 352 8.86 -7.44 43.39
C GLU A 352 10.12 -6.80 42.82
N PRO A 353 10.81 -5.92 43.56
CA PRO A 353 11.85 -5.09 42.97
C PRO A 353 12.91 -5.99 42.35
N LEU A 354 13.28 -5.68 41.10
CA LEU A 354 14.63 -5.99 40.67
C LEU A 354 15.51 -5.38 41.76
N SER A 355 16.18 -6.21 42.57
CA SER A 355 17.27 -5.66 43.34
C SER A 355 18.23 -5.09 42.28
N PRO A 356 18.72 -3.87 42.40
CA PRO A 356 19.73 -3.34 41.49
C PRO A 356 20.96 -4.25 41.37
N GLU A 357 21.13 -5.19 42.33
CA GLU A 357 22.16 -6.22 42.35
C GLU A 357 21.88 -7.43 41.43
N THR A 358 20.64 -7.62 40.94
CA THR A 358 20.26 -8.80 40.14
C THR A 358 19.97 -8.51 38.67
N ILE A 359 19.34 -7.38 38.33
CA ILE A 359 19.16 -6.93 36.94
C ILE A 359 19.24 -5.40 36.91
N PRO A 360 20.19 -4.80 36.18
CA PRO A 360 20.30 -3.35 36.09
C PRO A 360 19.13 -2.77 35.27
N PHE A 361 18.73 -1.54 35.60
CA PHE A 361 17.72 -0.81 34.83
C PHE A 361 18.17 -0.55 33.40
N TYR A 362 19.45 -0.26 33.17
CA TYR A 362 20.08 -0.31 31.85
C TYR A 362 21.20 -1.36 31.83
N ASN A 363 21.11 -2.32 30.91
CA ASN A 363 22.15 -3.30 30.64
C ASN A 363 22.93 -2.90 29.38
N SER A 364 24.17 -2.46 29.56
CA SER A 364 25.06 -2.05 28.47
C SER A 364 25.57 -3.20 27.60
N GLU A 365 25.58 -4.44 28.11
CA GLU A 365 26.01 -5.62 27.33
C GLU A 365 24.95 -6.01 26.29
N THR A 366 23.67 -5.85 26.64
CA THR A 366 22.54 -6.22 25.75
C THR A 366 21.82 -5.02 25.17
N ASP A 367 22.29 -3.80 25.47
CA ASP A 367 21.67 -2.52 25.15
C ASP A 367 20.17 -2.49 25.45
N THR A 368 19.82 -2.84 26.70
CA THR A 368 18.43 -3.05 27.11
C THR A 368 18.08 -2.27 28.37
N ILE A 369 17.01 -1.48 28.31
CA ILE A 369 16.35 -0.85 29.45
C ILE A 369 15.33 -1.85 30.03
N ASN A 370 15.44 -2.20 31.30
CA ASN A 370 14.52 -3.08 32.01
C ASN A 370 13.62 -2.26 32.94
N LEU A 371 12.30 -2.23 32.68
CA LEU A 371 11.32 -1.51 33.49
C LEU A 371 10.46 -2.45 34.36
N PRO A 372 10.67 -2.47 35.69
CA PRO A 372 9.77 -3.14 36.63
C PRO A 372 8.37 -2.51 36.61
N LEU A 373 7.36 -3.28 37.07
CA LEU A 373 5.95 -2.86 37.09
C LEU A 373 5.73 -1.44 37.66
N ARG A 374 6.43 -1.08 38.74
CA ARG A 374 6.29 0.23 39.42
C ARG A 374 6.83 1.45 38.63
N TYR A 375 7.61 1.23 37.57
CA TYR A 375 8.29 2.31 36.82
C TYR A 375 7.83 2.41 35.36
N ARG A 376 6.88 1.58 34.91
CA ARG A 376 6.48 1.54 33.50
C ARG A 376 5.81 2.82 32.99
N LEU A 377 5.30 3.66 33.90
CA LEU A 377 4.70 4.96 33.58
C LEU A 377 5.57 6.14 34.05
N ALA A 378 6.78 5.86 34.57
CA ALA A 378 7.68 6.87 35.10
C ALA A 378 8.61 7.38 33.98
N TRP A 379 8.15 8.38 33.21
CA TRP A 379 8.89 8.93 32.08
C TRP A 379 10.26 9.49 32.45
N ASP A 380 10.39 10.04 33.66
CA ASP A 380 11.66 10.50 34.23
C ASP A 380 12.67 9.35 34.34
N VAL A 381 12.23 8.17 34.79
CA VAL A 381 13.06 6.96 34.85
C VAL A 381 13.39 6.48 33.44
N ILE A 382 12.42 6.45 32.52
CA ILE A 382 12.66 6.02 31.13
C ILE A 382 13.72 6.91 30.47
N HIS A 383 13.59 8.23 30.60
CA HIS A 383 14.55 9.20 30.06
C HIS A 383 15.92 9.09 30.72
N HIS A 384 15.96 8.83 32.04
CA HIS A 384 17.21 8.58 32.76
C HIS A 384 17.94 7.37 32.18
N GLU A 385 17.26 6.23 32.03
CA GLU A 385 17.87 5.00 31.52
C GLU A 385 18.24 5.11 30.03
N TYR A 386 17.45 5.84 29.23
CA TYR A 386 17.83 6.21 27.86
C TYR A 386 19.12 7.02 27.82
N GLY A 387 19.32 7.87 28.83
CA GLY A 387 20.56 8.58 29.03
C GLY A 387 21.79 7.68 29.22
N HIS A 388 21.66 6.56 29.93
CA HIS A 388 22.74 5.58 30.06
C HIS A 388 23.03 4.88 28.73
N HIS A 389 21.99 4.63 27.91
CA HIS A 389 22.18 4.16 26.54
C HIS A 389 23.02 5.12 25.70
N LEU A 390 22.70 6.42 25.72
CA LEU A 390 23.50 7.43 25.00
C LEU A 390 24.94 7.51 25.53
N ALA A 391 25.12 7.48 26.86
CA ALA A 391 26.45 7.48 27.47
C ALA A 391 27.27 6.26 27.05
N SER A 392 26.64 5.09 26.94
CA SER A 392 27.25 3.85 26.44
C SER A 392 27.68 3.99 24.97
N LEU A 393 26.82 4.54 24.10
CA LEU A 393 27.13 4.78 22.69
C LEU A 393 28.32 5.74 22.50
N ASP A 394 28.39 6.77 23.33
CA ASP A 394 29.42 7.82 23.22
C ASP A 394 30.67 7.51 24.08
N ASN A 395 30.77 6.31 24.67
CA ASN A 395 31.85 5.87 25.56
C ASN A 395 32.11 6.84 26.73
N LEU A 396 31.06 7.44 27.28
CA LEU A 396 31.13 8.32 28.43
C LEU A 396 31.13 7.51 29.73
N SER A 397 31.93 7.95 30.69
CA SER A 397 31.96 7.39 32.05
C SER A 397 30.60 7.61 32.73
N THR A 398 29.84 6.55 32.96
CA THR A 398 28.64 6.60 33.80
C THR A 398 29.04 6.46 35.28
N THR A 399 28.52 7.34 36.14
CA THR A 399 28.52 7.06 37.59
C THR A 399 27.47 5.99 37.85
N PRO A 400 27.77 4.88 38.57
CA PRO A 400 26.76 3.89 38.93
C PRO A 400 25.58 4.57 39.65
N SER A 401 24.35 4.26 39.27
CA SER A 401 23.14 4.80 39.92
C SER A 401 23.22 4.59 41.44
N PRO A 402 23.22 5.65 42.28
CA PRO A 402 23.04 5.46 43.70
C PRO A 402 21.64 4.91 43.95
N VAL A 403 21.57 3.74 44.59
CA VAL A 403 20.33 3.14 45.09
C VAL A 403 19.73 4.09 46.13
N PRO A 404 18.53 4.66 45.96
CA PRO A 404 17.92 5.40 47.05
C PRO A 404 17.48 4.39 48.11
N PRO A 405 17.99 4.45 49.36
CA PRO A 405 17.42 3.68 50.43
C PRO A 405 16.02 4.24 50.71
N PHE A 406 15.05 3.34 50.89
CA PHE A 406 13.70 3.60 51.37
C PHE A 406 13.56 4.91 52.17
N LEU A 407 13.07 6.00 51.57
CA LEU A 407 12.29 7.10 52.16
C LEU A 407 12.35 8.35 51.27
N GLU A 408 11.17 8.94 51.05
CA GLU A 408 10.88 10.31 50.61
C GLU A 408 11.53 10.85 49.32
N VAL A 409 10.65 11.15 48.37
CA VAL A 409 10.72 12.18 47.33
C VAL A 409 11.97 13.08 47.41
N ASP A 410 12.97 12.83 46.56
CA ASP A 410 13.90 13.88 46.15
C ASP A 410 13.67 14.16 44.65
N LEU A 411 13.04 15.30 44.39
CA LEU A 411 12.65 15.81 43.07
C LEU A 411 13.83 16.41 42.28
N ASN A 412 15.08 16.13 42.68
CA ASN A 412 16.27 16.67 42.05
C ASN A 412 17.32 15.58 41.80
N HIS A 413 17.18 14.82 40.71
CA HIS A 413 18.29 14.01 40.20
C HIS A 413 18.73 14.53 38.83
N SER A 414 19.74 15.39 38.86
CA SER A 414 20.40 15.95 37.67
C SER A 414 21.34 14.93 37.03
N PHE A 415 21.29 14.87 35.70
CA PHE A 415 22.25 14.21 34.83
C PHE A 415 23.67 14.74 35.11
N GLY A 416 24.51 13.94 35.78
CA GLY A 416 25.91 14.27 36.07
C GLY A 416 26.84 13.67 35.03
N VAL A 417 27.07 14.37 33.91
CA VAL A 417 28.14 13.99 32.97
C VAL A 417 29.46 14.51 33.54
N SER A 418 30.20 13.66 34.25
CA SER A 418 31.58 13.98 34.63
C SER A 418 32.53 13.52 33.52
N ASN A 419 32.87 14.45 32.63
CA ASN A 419 34.11 14.55 31.82
C ASN A 419 33.78 15.12 30.44
N ILE A 420 33.76 16.45 30.36
CA ILE A 420 34.08 17.17 29.12
C ILE A 420 35.38 17.91 29.45
N GLY A 421 36.50 17.37 28.97
CA GLY A 421 37.83 17.99 29.01
C GLY A 421 38.14 18.67 27.69
#